data_AF-A0A2N5ZD78-F1
#
_entry.id   AF-A0A2N5ZD78-F1
#
_cell.length_a   1.000
_cell.length_b   1.000
_cell.length_c   1.000
_cell.angle_alpha   90.00
_cell.angle_beta   90.00
_cell.angle_gamma   90.00
#
_symmetry.space_group_name_H-M   'P 1'
#
loop_
_entity.id
_entity.type
_entity.pdbx_description
1 polymer ?
#
loop_
_entity_poly.entity_id
_entity_poly.type
_entity_poly.pdbx_seq_one_letter_code
_entity_poly.pdbx_strand_id
1 'polypeptide(L)'
;MKAELPLSIETITQYVLENRNLDYTPGRKSVYSNFGYALLGLVVEKASGRPYESYVIEQVLNPLGIYDMHLGKSLPDNRFENEVHYYGLKGEREVLSSFGTGERVPKYYGGNSIETLGAAGGWVATPTELMKLIVAIDGFDLRGDILSRESIQEMTKSSRWIRPFGWTGTDNNGYWWRTGTLSGTSALLKREQNGLSWVLIINTTPKYGARFPVQINKTMIKGLATIDDWPTYDLFDYYEPKSMKSNLLTFNN
;
A
#
# COMPACT_ATOMS: atom_id res chain seq x y z
N MET A 1 29.27 -7.40 7.47
CA MET A 1 29.07 -6.86 6.11
C MET A 1 29.19 -5.34 6.19
N LYS A 2 30.08 -4.70 5.41
CA LYS A 2 30.01 -3.24 5.19
C LYS A 2 29.10 -3.06 3.98
N ALA A 3 28.00 -2.32 4.13
CA ALA A 3 27.04 -2.05 3.07
C ALA A 3 26.61 -0.58 3.16
N GLU A 4 26.33 0.02 2.01
CA GLU A 4 25.85 1.41 1.93
C GLU A 4 24.36 1.49 2.22
N LEU A 5 23.93 2.60 2.81
CA LEU A 5 22.54 2.87 3.13
C LEU A 5 21.89 3.72 2.01
N PRO A 6 20.61 3.51 1.68
CA PRO A 6 19.71 2.48 2.21
C PRO A 6 20.08 1.07 1.69
N LEU A 7 19.90 0.05 2.54
CA LEU A 7 20.22 -1.33 2.18
C LEU A 7 19.29 -1.85 1.06
N SER A 8 19.88 -2.57 0.10
CA SER A 8 19.12 -3.32 -0.89
C SER A 8 18.37 -4.50 -0.26
N ILE A 9 17.28 -4.92 -0.89
CA ILE A 9 16.50 -6.06 -0.39
C ILE A 9 17.28 -7.38 -0.50
N GLU A 10 18.18 -7.51 -1.47
CA GLU A 10 19.08 -8.66 -1.62
C GLU A 10 20.04 -8.74 -0.44
N THR A 11 20.61 -7.60 -0.02
CA THR A 11 21.52 -7.53 1.12
C THR A 11 20.80 -7.92 2.41
N ILE A 12 19.58 -7.42 2.60
CA ILE A 12 18.74 -7.78 3.75
C ILE A 12 18.36 -9.26 3.71
N THR A 13 18.00 -9.77 2.53
CA THR A 13 17.66 -11.18 2.32
C THR A 13 18.83 -12.09 2.65
N GLN A 14 20.02 -11.78 2.14
CA GLN A 14 21.24 -12.50 2.48
C GLN A 14 21.49 -12.49 3.99
N TYR A 15 21.44 -11.32 4.62
CA TYR A 15 21.64 -11.20 6.06
C TYR A 15 20.63 -12.05 6.86
N VAL A 16 19.34 -11.99 6.50
CA VAL A 16 18.29 -12.74 7.21
C VAL A 16 18.51 -14.24 7.04
N LEU A 17 18.80 -14.74 5.83
CA LEU A 17 19.02 -16.16 5.58
C LEU A 17 20.28 -16.70 6.27
N GLU A 18 21.33 -15.90 6.41
CA GLU A 18 22.58 -16.29 7.06
C GLU A 18 22.51 -16.21 8.60
N ASN A 19 21.69 -15.31 9.16
CA ASN A 19 21.79 -14.93 10.58
C ASN A 19 20.49 -15.12 11.39
N ARG A 20 19.38 -15.52 10.77
CA ARG A 20 18.09 -15.70 11.46
C ARG A 20 17.57 -17.11 11.29
N ASN A 21 17.11 -17.68 12.40
CA ASN A 21 16.35 -18.93 12.40
C ASN A 21 14.86 -18.65 12.17
N LEU A 22 14.13 -19.67 11.72
CA LEU A 22 12.68 -19.60 11.64
C LEU A 22 12.06 -19.52 13.03
N ASP A 23 11.19 -18.54 13.25
CA ASP A 23 10.45 -18.40 14.52
C ASP A 23 9.47 -19.57 14.74
N TYR A 24 8.94 -20.14 13.65
CA TYR A 24 7.95 -21.21 13.66
C TYR A 24 8.10 -22.14 12.47
N THR A 25 7.61 -23.37 12.61
CA THR A 25 7.46 -24.31 11.48
C THR A 25 6.60 -23.67 10.37
N PRO A 26 7.08 -23.64 9.11
CA PRO A 26 6.31 -23.12 7.98
C PRO A 26 4.92 -23.75 7.87
N GLY A 27 3.92 -22.94 7.54
CA GLY A 27 2.52 -23.39 7.42
C GLY A 27 1.77 -23.57 8.74
N ARG A 28 2.43 -23.55 9.90
CA ARG A 28 1.75 -23.76 11.21
C ARG A 28 0.90 -22.56 11.64
N LYS A 29 1.39 -21.34 11.41
CA LYS A 29 0.65 -20.09 11.67
C LYS A 29 1.23 -18.93 10.86
N SER A 30 0.40 -17.94 10.59
CA SER A 30 0.80 -16.68 9.96
C SER A 30 1.28 -15.68 11.01
N VAL A 31 2.44 -15.10 10.76
CA VAL A 31 3.00 -13.98 11.53
C VAL A 31 3.25 -12.84 10.55
N TYR A 32 2.88 -11.62 10.93
CA TYR A 32 3.10 -10.46 10.08
C TYR A 32 4.60 -10.25 9.85
N SER A 33 5.02 -10.16 8.59
CA SER A 33 6.43 -10.04 8.22
C SER A 33 6.58 -9.16 7.00
N ASN A 34 7.09 -7.93 7.19
CA ASN A 34 7.47 -7.06 6.07
C ASN A 34 8.57 -7.72 5.24
N PHE A 35 9.53 -8.39 5.88
CA PHE A 35 10.57 -9.12 5.17
C PHE A 35 9.99 -10.18 4.22
N GLY A 36 8.94 -10.90 4.63
CA GLY A 36 8.28 -11.88 3.78
C GLY A 36 7.70 -11.28 2.50
N TYR A 37 7.09 -10.09 2.58
CA TYR A 37 6.61 -9.38 1.38
C TYR A 37 7.73 -8.79 0.54
N ALA A 38 8.82 -8.32 1.17
CA ALA A 38 9.98 -7.82 0.44
C ALA A 38 10.68 -8.95 -0.33
N LEU A 39 10.81 -10.15 0.28
CA LEU A 39 11.25 -11.36 -0.40
C LEU A 39 10.28 -11.80 -1.51
N LEU A 40 8.96 -11.64 -1.32
CA LEU A 40 7.98 -11.91 -2.36
C LEU A 40 8.19 -11.01 -3.59
N GLY A 41 8.63 -9.76 -3.40
CA GLY A 41 9.07 -8.89 -4.49
C GLY A 41 10.16 -9.55 -5.34
N LEU A 42 11.23 -10.05 -4.71
CA LEU A 42 12.31 -10.78 -5.39
C LEU A 42 11.82 -12.06 -6.11
N VAL A 43 10.84 -12.76 -5.54
CA VAL A 43 10.23 -13.93 -6.18
C VAL A 43 9.49 -13.53 -7.46
N VAL A 44 8.74 -12.42 -7.44
CA VAL A 44 8.08 -11.87 -8.64
C VAL A 44 9.11 -11.51 -9.71
N GLU A 45 10.22 -10.88 -9.34
CA GLU A 45 11.29 -10.56 -10.27
C GLU A 45 11.88 -11.81 -10.91
N LYS A 46 12.20 -12.80 -10.08
CA LYS A 46 12.78 -14.05 -10.54
C LYS A 46 11.83 -14.82 -11.46
N ALA A 47 10.54 -14.85 -11.14
CA ALA A 47 9.53 -15.59 -11.89
C ALA A 47 9.17 -14.90 -13.22
N SER A 48 9.16 -13.57 -13.24
CA SER A 48 8.80 -12.78 -14.43
C SER A 48 9.99 -12.47 -15.34
N GLY A 49 11.22 -12.45 -14.80
CA GLY A 49 12.39 -11.95 -15.50
C GLY A 49 12.43 -10.42 -15.64
N ARG A 50 11.61 -9.70 -14.85
CA ARG A 50 11.42 -8.25 -14.94
C ARG A 50 11.64 -7.60 -13.56
N PRO A 51 12.07 -6.33 -13.46
CA PRO A 51 12.08 -5.61 -12.19
C PRO A 51 10.68 -5.57 -11.56
N TYR A 52 10.60 -5.67 -10.24
CA TYR A 52 9.34 -5.85 -9.50
C TYR A 52 8.37 -4.71 -9.79
N GLU A 53 8.86 -3.46 -9.68
CA GLU A 53 8.05 -2.27 -9.92
C GLU A 53 7.52 -2.24 -11.35
N SER A 54 8.37 -2.50 -12.35
CA SER A 54 7.96 -2.55 -13.75
C SER A 54 6.93 -3.64 -14.02
N TYR A 55 7.07 -4.83 -13.41
CA TYR A 55 6.09 -5.90 -13.52
C TYR A 55 4.74 -5.47 -12.94
N VAL A 56 4.72 -4.92 -11.72
CA VAL A 56 3.47 -4.46 -11.09
C VAL A 56 2.82 -3.36 -11.90
N ILE A 57 3.57 -2.34 -12.33
CA ILE A 57 3.05 -1.24 -13.15
C ILE A 57 2.44 -1.79 -14.44
N GLU A 58 3.16 -2.62 -15.19
CA GLU A 58 2.72 -2.98 -16.53
C GLU A 58 1.71 -4.12 -16.59
N GLN A 59 1.80 -5.08 -15.66
CA GLN A 59 0.95 -6.28 -15.69
C GLN A 59 -0.25 -6.18 -14.74
N VAL A 60 -0.23 -5.26 -13.77
CA VAL A 60 -1.29 -5.10 -12.78
C VAL A 60 -1.92 -3.72 -12.84
N LEU A 61 -1.15 -2.63 -12.75
CA LEU A 61 -1.70 -1.29 -12.57
C LEU A 61 -2.19 -0.66 -13.89
N ASN A 62 -1.36 -0.64 -14.92
CA ASN A 62 -1.70 -0.04 -16.22
C ASN A 62 -2.94 -0.68 -16.89
N PRO A 63 -3.13 -2.02 -16.86
CA PRO A 63 -4.36 -2.64 -17.37
C PRO A 63 -5.63 -2.20 -16.63
N LEU A 64 -5.49 -1.75 -15.38
CA LEU A 64 -6.58 -1.23 -14.55
C LEU A 64 -6.75 0.30 -14.67
N GLY A 65 -6.00 0.95 -15.57
CA GLY A 65 -6.03 2.40 -15.72
C GLY A 65 -5.50 3.14 -14.50
N ILE A 66 -4.52 2.54 -13.79
CA ILE A 66 -3.79 3.13 -12.67
C ILE A 66 -2.40 3.52 -13.19
N TYR A 67 -2.07 4.81 -13.15
CA TYR A 67 -0.85 5.34 -13.79
C TYR A 67 0.02 6.20 -12.86
N ASP A 68 -0.49 6.63 -11.70
CA ASP A 68 0.20 7.53 -10.76
C ASP A 68 0.52 6.82 -9.43
N MET A 69 0.47 5.48 -9.42
CA MET A 69 0.91 4.64 -8.30
C MET A 69 2.33 4.16 -8.55
N HIS A 70 3.23 4.37 -7.58
CA HIS A 70 4.67 4.14 -7.73
C HIS A 70 5.35 3.85 -6.38
N LEU A 71 6.58 3.31 -6.40
CA LEU A 71 7.39 3.17 -5.19
C LEU A 71 7.87 4.54 -4.70
N GLY A 72 7.57 4.82 -3.43
CA GLY A 72 7.85 6.06 -2.73
C GLY A 72 9.33 6.32 -2.47
N LYS A 73 9.60 7.57 -2.07
CA LYS A 73 10.93 8.04 -1.65
C LYS A 73 10.85 8.57 -0.22
N SER A 74 11.92 8.37 0.54
CA SER A 74 11.93 8.73 1.96
C SER A 74 12.18 10.22 2.21
N LEU A 75 12.85 10.91 1.28
CA LEU A 75 13.26 12.31 1.46
C LEU A 75 12.20 13.27 0.90
N PRO A 76 11.94 14.39 1.58
CA PRO A 76 10.89 15.34 1.19
C PRO A 76 11.16 15.98 -0.18
N ASP A 77 12.43 16.19 -0.52
CA ASP A 77 12.86 16.76 -1.81
C ASP A 77 12.68 15.80 -2.99
N ASN A 78 12.38 14.52 -2.72
CA ASN A 78 12.12 13.51 -3.74
C ASN A 78 10.64 13.09 -3.80
N ARG A 79 9.77 13.85 -3.14
CA ARG A 79 8.32 13.66 -3.22
C ARG A 79 7.82 13.86 -4.65
N PHE A 80 6.84 13.06 -5.08
CA PHE A 80 6.22 13.21 -6.40
C PHE A 80 5.34 14.47 -6.50
N GLU A 81 5.08 14.96 -7.72
CA GLU A 81 4.33 16.22 -7.97
C GLU A 81 2.94 16.22 -7.31
N ASN A 82 2.23 15.09 -7.36
CA ASN A 82 0.88 14.92 -6.80
C ASN A 82 0.84 14.32 -5.39
N GLU A 83 2.00 14.04 -4.79
CA GLU A 83 2.06 13.43 -3.48
C GLU A 83 1.91 14.48 -2.36
N VAL A 84 1.09 14.16 -1.37
CA VAL A 84 0.80 15.04 -0.23
C VAL A 84 2.00 15.17 0.70
N HIS A 85 2.02 16.23 1.51
CA HIS A 85 2.94 16.30 2.65
C HIS A 85 2.50 15.35 3.75
N TYR A 86 3.46 14.74 4.45
CA TYR A 86 3.22 13.90 5.61
C TYR A 86 3.51 14.65 6.90
N TYR A 87 2.74 14.36 7.93
CA TYR A 87 2.84 15.05 9.22
C TYR A 87 3.05 14.07 10.37
N GLY A 88 3.99 14.41 11.26
CA GLY A 88 4.20 13.68 12.51
C GLY A 88 3.27 14.13 13.62
N LEU A 89 3.35 13.45 14.77
CA LEU A 89 2.72 13.94 16.00
C LEU A 89 3.48 15.15 16.52
N LYS A 90 2.76 16.08 17.17
CA LYS A 90 3.39 17.20 17.88
C LYS A 90 4.38 16.65 18.92
N GLY A 91 5.65 17.07 18.83
CA GLY A 91 6.73 16.61 19.71
C GLY A 91 7.22 15.19 19.40
N GLU A 92 6.91 14.64 18.22
CA GLU A 92 7.49 13.37 17.78
C GLU A 92 9.02 13.46 17.74
N ARG A 93 9.68 12.49 18.38
CA ARG A 93 11.14 12.43 18.39
C ARG A 93 11.67 12.08 17.02
N GLU A 94 12.65 12.86 16.59
CA GLU A 94 13.49 12.53 15.44
C GLU A 94 14.27 11.23 15.65
N VAL A 95 14.69 10.61 14.56
CA VAL A 95 15.48 9.37 14.53
C VAL A 95 16.69 9.58 13.63
N LEU A 96 17.68 8.68 13.70
CA LEU A 96 18.80 8.74 12.78
C LEU A 96 18.30 8.51 11.35
N SER A 97 18.86 9.27 10.41
CA SER A 97 18.60 9.11 8.98
C SER A 97 18.89 7.69 8.51
N SER A 98 17.97 7.12 7.74
CA SER A 98 18.12 5.82 7.09
C SER A 98 19.10 5.83 5.91
N PHE A 99 19.69 6.98 5.59
CA PHE A 99 20.69 7.19 4.52
C PHE A 99 22.12 7.26 5.06
N GLY A 100 22.33 7.07 6.37
CA GLY A 100 23.67 7.05 6.94
C GLY A 100 24.35 8.42 7.05
N THR A 101 23.60 9.52 6.95
CA THR A 101 24.14 10.89 7.08
C THR A 101 24.61 11.22 8.50
N GLY A 102 24.17 10.44 9.50
CA GLY A 102 24.42 10.70 10.92
C GLY A 102 23.49 11.75 11.53
N GLU A 103 22.66 12.40 10.71
CA GLU A 103 21.72 13.42 11.14
C GLU A 103 20.48 12.81 11.79
N ARG A 104 19.82 13.61 12.62
CA ARG A 104 18.49 13.29 13.16
C ARG A 104 17.43 13.97 12.31
N VAL A 105 16.44 13.18 11.88
CA VAL A 105 15.39 13.59 10.96
C VAL A 105 14.02 13.10 11.46
N PRO A 106 12.90 13.70 11.01
CA PRO A 106 11.58 13.18 11.33
C PRO A 106 11.40 11.72 10.86
N LYS A 107 10.65 10.91 11.59
CA LYS A 107 10.44 9.49 11.19
C LYS A 107 9.77 9.34 9.83
N TYR A 108 8.87 10.26 9.51
CA TYR A 108 8.11 10.28 8.27
C TYR A 108 8.88 10.88 7.08
N TYR A 109 10.08 11.44 7.31
CA TYR A 109 10.97 11.94 6.27
C TYR A 109 12.42 11.57 6.56
N GLY A 110 12.94 10.57 5.85
CA GLY A 110 14.31 10.08 5.96
C GLY A 110 14.58 9.16 7.16
N GLY A 111 13.66 9.04 8.13
CA GLY A 111 13.84 8.14 9.28
C GLY A 111 13.41 6.69 9.02
N ASN A 112 12.40 6.49 8.16
CA ASN A 112 12.02 5.16 7.64
C ASN A 112 12.49 5.07 6.19
N SER A 113 13.18 3.97 5.83
CA SER A 113 13.61 3.71 4.45
C SER A 113 12.44 3.11 3.64
N ILE A 114 11.74 3.95 2.88
CA ILE A 114 10.72 3.56 1.92
C ILE A 114 11.34 2.76 0.77
N GLU A 115 12.56 3.12 0.36
CA GLU A 115 13.34 2.42 -0.65
C GLU A 115 13.55 0.96 -0.27
N THR A 116 13.87 0.71 1.00
CA THR A 116 14.04 -0.65 1.54
C THR A 116 12.70 -1.37 1.72
N LEU A 117 11.63 -0.64 2.04
CA LEU A 117 10.32 -1.24 2.31
C LEU A 117 9.73 -1.85 1.02
N GLY A 118 9.88 -1.19 -0.12
CA GLY A 118 9.56 -1.72 -1.45
C GLY A 118 8.23 -2.46 -1.51
N ALA A 119 8.25 -3.72 -1.94
CA ALA A 119 7.07 -4.58 -2.07
C ALA A 119 6.26 -4.79 -0.78
N ALA A 120 6.84 -4.55 0.40
CA ALA A 120 6.16 -4.76 1.68
C ALA A 120 5.19 -3.63 2.08
N GLY A 121 5.32 -2.46 1.47
CA GLY A 121 4.48 -1.30 1.79
C GLY A 121 5.08 0.05 1.40
N GLY A 122 6.02 0.09 0.45
CA GLY A 122 6.67 1.30 -0.02
C GLY A 122 5.94 2.00 -1.17
N TRP A 123 4.70 1.62 -1.49
CA TRP A 123 3.93 2.23 -2.57
C TRP A 123 3.22 3.52 -2.11
N VAL A 124 3.26 4.53 -2.97
CA VAL A 124 2.44 5.75 -2.91
C VAL A 124 1.26 5.57 -3.87
N ALA A 125 0.05 5.86 -3.40
CA ALA A 125 -1.17 5.71 -4.18
C ALA A 125 -2.27 6.65 -3.67
N THR A 126 -3.18 7.03 -4.55
CA THR A 126 -4.41 7.72 -4.18
C THR A 126 -5.50 6.73 -3.71
N PRO A 127 -6.51 7.18 -2.93
CA PRO A 127 -7.67 6.33 -2.62
C PRO A 127 -8.39 5.80 -3.85
N THR A 128 -8.46 6.59 -4.93
CA THR A 128 -9.10 6.23 -6.20
C THR A 128 -8.38 5.08 -6.89
N GLU A 129 -7.04 5.13 -6.97
CA GLU A 129 -6.24 4.06 -7.57
C GLU A 129 -6.31 2.77 -6.76
N LEU A 130 -6.25 2.88 -5.43
CA LEU A 130 -6.45 1.72 -4.56
C LEU A 130 -7.86 1.13 -4.73
N MET A 131 -8.88 1.96 -4.96
CA MET A 131 -10.22 1.47 -5.24
C MET A 131 -10.30 0.75 -6.59
N LYS A 132 -9.68 1.30 -7.65
CA LYS A 132 -9.57 0.62 -8.96
C LYS A 132 -8.94 -0.77 -8.83
N LEU A 133 -7.93 -0.90 -7.98
CA LEU A 133 -7.32 -2.20 -7.68
C LEU A 133 -8.27 -3.12 -6.91
N ILE A 134 -8.96 -2.62 -5.87
CA ILE A 134 -9.88 -3.44 -5.06
C ILE A 134 -11.00 -4.01 -5.91
N VAL A 135 -11.66 -3.19 -6.72
CA VAL A 135 -12.82 -3.65 -7.52
C VAL A 135 -12.43 -4.63 -8.64
N ALA A 136 -11.13 -4.78 -8.91
CA ALA A 136 -10.61 -5.75 -9.85
C ALA A 136 -10.24 -7.09 -9.18
N ILE A 137 -10.41 -7.20 -7.86
CA ILE A 137 -10.12 -8.42 -7.09
C ILE A 137 -11.18 -8.73 -6.03
N ASP A 138 -12.33 -8.05 -6.05
CA ASP A 138 -13.33 -8.12 -4.98
C ASP A 138 -14.35 -9.25 -5.15
N GLY A 139 -14.31 -9.95 -6.29
CA GLY A 139 -15.17 -11.09 -6.57
C GLY A 139 -16.62 -10.72 -6.90
N PHE A 140 -16.91 -9.44 -7.17
CA PHE A 140 -18.24 -8.99 -7.60
C PHE A 140 -18.32 -8.87 -9.12
N ASP A 141 -19.52 -9.03 -9.67
CA ASP A 141 -19.71 -9.00 -11.13
C ASP A 141 -19.80 -7.56 -11.71
N LEU A 142 -19.67 -6.51 -10.89
CA LEU A 142 -19.79 -5.11 -11.33
C LEU A 142 -18.64 -4.69 -12.25
N ARG A 143 -17.42 -5.14 -11.96
CA ARG A 143 -16.24 -4.97 -12.82
C ARG A 143 -15.52 -6.31 -12.92
N GLY A 144 -14.90 -6.57 -14.07
CA GLY A 144 -14.22 -7.85 -14.30
C GLY A 144 -13.00 -8.00 -13.40
N ASP A 145 -12.91 -9.12 -12.68
CA ASP A 145 -11.75 -9.44 -11.87
C ASP A 145 -10.52 -9.80 -12.74
N ILE A 146 -9.33 -9.39 -12.29
CA ILE A 146 -8.04 -9.81 -12.89
C ILE A 146 -7.57 -11.18 -12.36
N LEU A 147 -8.20 -11.68 -11.31
CA LEU A 147 -7.93 -12.99 -10.72
C LEU A 147 -9.08 -13.95 -11.03
N SER A 148 -8.76 -15.24 -11.19
CA SER A 148 -9.80 -16.26 -11.27
C SER A 148 -10.57 -16.37 -9.94
N ARG A 149 -11.81 -16.88 -9.99
CA ARG A 149 -12.62 -17.11 -8.77
C ARG A 149 -11.90 -18.00 -7.76
N GLU A 150 -11.20 -19.02 -8.22
CA GLU A 150 -10.39 -19.92 -7.39
C GLU A 150 -9.23 -19.16 -6.73
N SER A 151 -8.59 -18.25 -7.47
CA SER A 151 -7.50 -17.42 -6.95
C SER A 151 -7.99 -16.44 -5.88
N ILE A 152 -9.18 -15.85 -6.06
CA ILE A 152 -9.83 -14.98 -5.07
C ILE A 152 -10.20 -15.78 -3.81
N GLN A 153 -10.74 -16.99 -3.98
CA GLN A 153 -11.03 -17.88 -2.86
C GLN A 153 -9.76 -18.22 -2.05
N GLU A 154 -8.66 -18.55 -2.72
CA GLU A 154 -7.40 -18.83 -2.02
C GLU A 154 -6.79 -17.56 -1.38
N MET A 155 -6.84 -16.41 -2.06
CA MET A 155 -6.40 -15.12 -1.53
C MET A 155 -7.12 -14.77 -0.21
N THR A 156 -8.40 -15.08 -0.12
CA THR A 156 -9.27 -14.62 0.97
C THR A 156 -9.49 -15.67 2.05
N LYS A 157 -8.99 -16.89 1.84
CA LYS A 157 -9.06 -18.00 2.79
C LYS A 157 -8.36 -17.63 4.09
N SER A 158 -9.06 -17.80 5.20
CA SER A 158 -8.52 -17.56 6.54
C SER A 158 -8.97 -18.64 7.51
N SER A 159 -8.16 -18.87 8.54
CA SER A 159 -8.49 -19.75 9.66
C SER A 159 -7.88 -19.21 10.95
N ARG A 160 -8.14 -19.86 12.09
CA ARG A 160 -7.65 -19.43 13.42
C ARG A 160 -6.16 -19.06 13.44
N TRP A 161 -5.34 -19.74 12.65
CA TRP A 161 -3.89 -19.54 12.63
C TRP A 161 -3.36 -19.03 11.29
N ILE A 162 -4.18 -19.03 10.24
CA ILE A 162 -3.76 -18.69 8.88
C ILE A 162 -4.45 -17.40 8.46
N ARG A 163 -3.65 -16.41 8.10
CA ARG A 163 -4.13 -15.15 7.54
C ARG A 163 -4.32 -15.28 6.02
N PRO A 164 -5.26 -14.50 5.44
CA PRO A 164 -5.41 -14.38 3.99
C PRO A 164 -4.15 -13.78 3.36
N PHE A 165 -3.98 -13.98 2.04
CA PHE A 165 -2.91 -13.38 1.27
C PHE A 165 -3.23 -11.92 0.95
N GLY A 166 -2.27 -11.01 1.18
CA GLY A 166 -2.44 -9.58 0.90
C GLY A 166 -3.34 -8.82 1.88
N TRP A 167 -4.29 -9.48 2.54
CA TRP A 167 -5.24 -8.84 3.46
C TRP A 167 -4.79 -8.91 4.93
N THR A 168 -5.19 -7.93 5.74
CA THR A 168 -5.01 -8.00 7.20
C THR A 168 -5.94 -9.07 7.79
N GLY A 169 -7.16 -9.18 7.28
CA GLY A 169 -8.12 -10.21 7.64
C GLY A 169 -9.31 -10.28 6.68
N THR A 170 -9.99 -11.42 6.75
CA THR A 170 -11.28 -11.70 6.14
C THR A 170 -12.17 -12.35 7.21
N ASP A 171 -13.49 -12.19 7.12
CA ASP A 171 -14.42 -12.85 8.03
C ASP A 171 -15.55 -13.61 7.31
N ASN A 172 -16.31 -14.37 8.09
CA ASN A 172 -17.42 -15.19 7.60
C ASN A 172 -18.63 -14.37 7.14
N ASN A 173 -18.65 -13.06 7.41
CA ASN A 173 -19.68 -12.15 6.93
C ASN A 173 -19.24 -11.45 5.64
N GLY A 174 -18.19 -11.96 4.97
CA GLY A 174 -17.72 -11.43 3.69
C GLY A 174 -17.01 -10.08 3.76
N TYR A 175 -16.56 -9.64 4.95
CA TYR A 175 -15.72 -8.45 5.08
C TYR A 175 -14.26 -8.79 4.88
N TRP A 176 -13.57 -8.02 4.04
CA TRP A 176 -12.12 -8.08 3.88
C TRP A 176 -11.54 -6.73 4.21
N TRP A 177 -10.39 -6.69 4.89
CA TRP A 177 -9.76 -5.42 5.25
C TRP A 177 -8.24 -5.48 5.21
N ARG A 178 -7.64 -4.36 4.81
CA ARG A 178 -6.19 -4.14 4.83
C ARG A 178 -5.89 -2.83 5.54
N THR A 179 -4.86 -2.86 6.37
CA THR A 179 -4.40 -1.70 7.13
C THR A 179 -3.03 -1.25 6.63
N GLY A 180 -2.84 0.05 6.52
CA GLY A 180 -1.52 0.68 6.31
C GLY A 180 -1.16 1.54 7.52
N THR A 181 0.08 1.45 7.99
CA THR A 181 0.60 2.32 9.05
C THR A 181 2.07 2.55 8.86
N LEU A 182 2.43 3.80 8.61
CA LEU A 182 3.80 4.32 8.67
C LEU A 182 3.78 5.60 9.52
N SER A 183 4.95 6.06 9.95
CA SER A 183 5.00 7.44 10.45
C SER A 183 4.61 8.36 9.30
N GLY A 184 3.70 9.31 9.54
CA GLY A 184 3.22 10.23 8.53
C GLY A 184 1.97 9.77 7.79
N THR A 185 1.54 8.50 7.91
CA THR A 185 0.34 8.04 7.19
C THR A 185 -0.36 6.84 7.84
N SER A 186 -1.68 6.77 7.70
CA SER A 186 -2.48 5.61 8.08
C SER A 186 -3.60 5.37 7.08
N ALA A 187 -3.81 4.11 6.73
CA ALA A 187 -4.82 3.72 5.75
C ALA A 187 -5.67 2.55 6.27
N LEU A 188 -6.93 2.53 5.86
CA LEU A 188 -7.81 1.38 5.95
C LEU A 188 -8.55 1.21 4.63
N LEU A 189 -8.44 0.02 4.08
CA LEU A 189 -9.17 -0.44 2.91
C LEU A 189 -10.14 -1.51 3.37
N LYS A 190 -11.37 -1.49 2.87
CA LYS A 190 -12.39 -2.46 3.23
C LYS A 190 -13.27 -2.81 2.04
N ARG A 191 -13.61 -4.09 1.93
CA ARG A 191 -14.59 -4.65 1.02
C ARG A 191 -15.66 -5.32 1.88
N GLU A 192 -16.91 -5.01 1.64
CA GLU A 192 -18.07 -5.47 2.43
C GLU A 192 -18.95 -6.42 1.61
N GLN A 193 -19.72 -7.29 2.25
CA GLN A 193 -20.53 -8.32 1.57
C GLN A 193 -21.67 -7.73 0.71
N ASN A 194 -22.14 -6.54 1.04
CA ASN A 194 -23.24 -5.85 0.34
C ASN A 194 -22.83 -5.19 -0.99
N GLY A 195 -21.61 -5.43 -1.48
CA GLY A 195 -21.09 -4.81 -2.71
C GLY A 195 -20.32 -3.51 -2.47
N LEU A 196 -20.27 -2.99 -1.23
CA LEU A 196 -19.57 -1.75 -0.93
C LEU A 196 -18.08 -2.00 -0.65
N SER A 197 -17.22 -1.31 -1.38
CA SER A 197 -15.79 -1.18 -1.07
C SER A 197 -15.44 0.28 -0.78
N TRP A 198 -14.58 0.52 0.20
CA TRP A 198 -14.13 1.87 0.55
C TRP A 198 -12.68 1.89 1.00
N VAL A 199 -12.02 3.03 0.75
CA VAL A 199 -10.64 3.31 1.14
C VAL A 199 -10.61 4.65 1.86
N LEU A 200 -9.93 4.71 2.99
CA LEU A 200 -9.62 5.96 3.67
C LEU A 200 -8.12 5.99 4.01
N ILE A 201 -7.47 7.10 3.64
CA ILE A 201 -6.06 7.36 3.90
C ILE A 201 -5.97 8.72 4.60
N ILE A 202 -5.09 8.81 5.59
CA ILE A 202 -4.72 10.08 6.23
C ILE A 202 -3.21 10.26 6.14
N ASN A 203 -2.75 11.49 5.93
CA ASN A 203 -1.35 11.88 5.80
C ASN A 203 -0.74 12.39 7.12
N THR A 204 -1.17 11.82 8.25
CA THR A 204 -0.64 12.18 9.57
C THR A 204 -0.40 10.94 10.41
N THR A 205 0.69 10.90 11.17
CA THR A 205 0.92 9.90 12.23
C THR A 205 -0.23 9.97 13.24
N PRO A 206 -1.10 8.96 13.33
CA PRO A 206 -2.17 9.00 14.32
C PRO A 206 -1.64 8.65 15.71
N LYS A 207 -2.21 9.26 16.75
CA LYS A 207 -1.86 8.98 18.16
C LYS A 207 -1.97 7.49 18.52
N TYR A 208 -2.88 6.77 17.88
CA TYR A 208 -3.15 5.34 18.15
C TYR A 208 -2.29 4.39 17.31
N GLY A 209 -1.38 4.90 16.47
CA GLY A 209 -0.51 4.09 15.60
C GLY A 209 -1.30 3.03 14.84
N ALA A 210 -0.82 1.78 14.87
CA ALA A 210 -1.44 0.63 14.19
C ALA A 210 -2.87 0.29 14.66
N ARG A 211 -3.37 0.89 15.75
CA ARG A 211 -4.77 0.73 16.20
C ARG A 211 -5.69 1.83 15.66
N PHE A 212 -5.16 2.86 15.01
CA PHE A 212 -5.97 3.93 14.45
C PHE A 212 -7.00 3.48 13.39
N PRO A 213 -6.73 2.45 12.55
CA PRO A 213 -7.75 1.91 11.65
C PRO A 213 -9.05 1.49 12.34
N VAL A 214 -9.04 1.15 13.63
CA VAL A 214 -10.27 0.89 14.39
C VAL A 214 -11.17 2.14 14.47
N GLN A 215 -10.58 3.33 14.61
CA GLN A 215 -11.32 4.59 14.63
C GLN A 215 -11.84 4.96 13.24
N ILE A 216 -11.04 4.70 12.20
CA ILE A 216 -11.48 4.85 10.80
C ILE A 216 -12.72 3.98 10.56
N ASN A 217 -12.66 2.69 10.88
CA ASN A 217 -13.79 1.78 10.67
C ASN A 217 -15.04 2.22 11.44
N LYS A 218 -14.91 2.62 12.71
CA LYS A 218 -16.05 3.12 13.50
C LYS A 218 -16.67 4.38 12.90
N THR A 219 -15.86 5.28 12.36
CA THR A 219 -16.32 6.53 11.75
C THR A 219 -17.01 6.25 10.42
N MET A 220 -16.39 5.42 9.56
CA MET A 220 -16.95 5.03 8.27
C MET A 220 -18.28 4.31 8.43
N ILE A 221 -18.39 3.31 9.32
CA ILE A 221 -19.67 2.61 9.57
C ILE A 221 -20.79 3.60 9.94
N LYS A 222 -20.49 4.59 10.79
CA LYS A 222 -21.48 5.60 11.17
C LYS A 222 -21.89 6.50 10.01
N GLY A 223 -20.93 6.98 9.22
CA GLY A 223 -21.21 7.85 8.07
C GLY A 223 -21.92 7.12 6.93
N LEU A 224 -21.52 5.89 6.64
CA LEU A 224 -22.16 5.06 5.62
C LEU A 224 -23.62 4.73 5.97
N ALA A 225 -23.92 4.58 7.26
CA ALA A 225 -25.29 4.36 7.73
C ALA A 225 -26.22 5.57 7.59
N THR A 226 -25.71 6.76 7.23
CA THR A 226 -26.53 7.95 6.96
C THR A 226 -26.78 8.19 5.47
N ILE A 227 -26.37 7.27 4.59
CA ILE A 227 -26.53 7.40 3.14
C ILE A 227 -27.72 6.55 2.72
N ASP A 228 -28.82 7.21 2.37
CA ASP A 228 -30.04 6.56 1.91
C ASP A 228 -29.99 6.27 0.40
N ASP A 229 -29.43 7.20 -0.38
CA ASP A 229 -29.33 7.10 -1.84
C ASP A 229 -27.86 7.16 -2.30
N TRP A 230 -27.43 6.13 -3.01
CA TRP A 230 -26.09 6.08 -3.61
C TRP A 230 -26.10 6.66 -5.02
N PRO A 231 -25.08 7.44 -5.41
CA PRO A 231 -24.96 7.94 -6.77
C PRO A 231 -24.86 6.78 -7.77
N THR A 232 -25.47 6.96 -8.94
CA THR A 232 -25.49 5.94 -10.02
C THR A 232 -24.41 6.16 -11.08
N TYR A 233 -23.65 7.25 -10.99
CA TYR A 233 -22.56 7.54 -11.91
C TYR A 233 -21.26 6.86 -11.46
N ASP A 234 -20.46 6.45 -12.44
CA ASP A 234 -19.13 5.88 -12.21
C ASP A 234 -18.06 6.97 -12.43
N LEU A 235 -17.28 7.26 -11.39
CA LEU A 235 -16.23 8.27 -11.45
C LEU A 235 -14.88 7.73 -11.94
N PHE A 236 -14.71 6.42 -12.16
CA PHE A 236 -13.49 5.89 -12.75
C PHE A 236 -13.33 6.24 -14.22
N ASP A 237 -14.44 6.51 -14.89
CA ASP A 237 -14.47 6.92 -16.29
C ASP A 237 -14.38 8.46 -16.45
N TYR A 238 -14.45 9.20 -15.33
CA TYR A 238 -14.22 10.64 -15.29
C TYR A 238 -12.73 10.92 -15.16
N TYR A 239 -12.07 11.09 -16.30
CA TYR A 239 -10.71 11.61 -16.35
C TYR A 239 -10.71 13.10 -15.96
N GLU A 240 -9.84 13.52 -15.04
CA GLU A 240 -9.42 14.92 -15.04
C GLU A 240 -8.64 15.19 -16.34
N PRO A 241 -8.83 16.36 -16.97
CA PRO A 241 -8.03 16.74 -18.13
C PRO A 241 -6.55 16.66 -17.78
N LYS A 242 -5.73 16.09 -18.67
CA LYS A 242 -4.27 16.31 -18.65
C LYS A 242 -4.01 17.78 -18.35
N SER A 243 -3.16 18.06 -17.36
CA SER A 243 -2.78 19.42 -17.03
C SER A 243 -2.49 20.19 -18.32
N MET A 244 -3.06 21.38 -18.48
CA MET A 244 -2.70 22.29 -19.57
C MET A 244 -1.29 22.86 -19.36
N LYS A 245 -0.28 22.00 -19.19
CA LYS A 245 1.09 22.32 -19.60
C LYS A 245 1.22 21.96 -21.08
N SER A 246 0.36 22.57 -21.90
CA SER A 246 0.62 22.62 -23.34
C SER A 246 1.67 23.70 -23.53
N ASN A 247 2.88 23.32 -23.94
CA ASN A 247 3.85 24.24 -24.56
C ASN A 247 3.37 24.66 -25.98
N LEU A 248 2.06 24.63 -26.24
CA LEU A 248 1.43 24.92 -27.53
C LEU A 248 0.83 26.32 -27.61
N LEU A 249 0.99 27.15 -26.58
CA LEU A 249 0.64 28.57 -26.63
C LEU A 249 1.82 29.40 -26.11
N THR A 250 2.81 29.61 -26.98
CA THR A 250 3.67 30.79 -26.91
C THR A 250 2.82 31.99 -27.28
N PHE A 251 2.35 32.76 -26.29
CA PHE A 251 1.88 34.11 -26.56
C PHE A 251 3.11 35.00 -26.76
N ASN A 252 3.53 35.14 -28.01
CA ASN A 252 4.31 36.29 -28.41
C ASN A 252 3.37 37.50 -28.42
N ASN A 253 3.68 38.50 -27.60
CA ASN A 253 3.53 39.92 -27.89
C ASN A 253 4.45 40.72 -26.97
#